data_AF-A0A6L9MWE8-F1
#
_entry.id   AF-A0A6L9MWE8-F1
#
_cell.length_a   1.000
_cell.length_b   1.000
_cell.length_c   1.000
_cell.angle_alpha   90.00
_cell.angle_beta   90.00
_cell.angle_gamma   90.00
#
_symmetry.space_group_name_H-M   'P 1'
#
loop_
_entity.id
_entity.type
_entity.pdbx_description
1 polymer ?
#
loop_
_entity_poly.entity_id
_entity_poly.type
_entity_poly.pdbx_seq_one_letter_code
_entity_poly.pdbx_strand_id
1 'polypeptide(L)'
;METKLPIYKKLLVMFRIEPGCLGPQGADYVEEFCTFAKQKLKNHHGHCLRWSIKPRYDKSLPELEFQIKNSVVSRENAAKYMDRFDIDIDTFEEGLEESLADFIDAFFER
;
A
#
# COMPACT_ATOMS: atom_id res chain seq x y z
N MET A 1 17.79 14.38 10.62
CA MET A 1 17.76 14.52 9.15
C MET A 1 17.41 13.16 8.57
N GLU A 2 16.17 12.95 8.11
CA GLU A 2 15.82 11.71 7.43
C GLU A 2 16.57 11.62 6.11
N THR A 3 17.61 10.79 6.10
CA THR A 3 18.33 10.49 4.86
C THR A 3 17.44 9.61 4.01
N LYS A 4 16.91 10.16 2.91
CA LYS A 4 16.14 9.39 1.92
C LYS A 4 16.94 8.14 1.51
N LEU A 5 16.38 6.97 1.78
CA LEU A 5 17.05 5.71 1.46
C LEU A 5 17.15 5.52 -0.06
N PRO A 6 18.24 4.90 -0.56
CA PRO A 6 18.27 4.44 -1.94
C PRO A 6 17.18 3.39 -2.14
N ILE A 7 16.63 3.32 -3.37
CA ILE A 7 15.45 2.50 -3.68
C ILE A 7 15.59 1.10 -3.12
N TYR A 8 16.68 0.38 -3.42
CA TYR A 8 16.92 -1.01 -3.00
C TYR A 8 16.94 -1.28 -1.49
N LYS A 9 17.05 -0.25 -0.65
CA LYS A 9 16.93 -0.35 0.82
C LYS A 9 15.52 -0.11 1.34
N LYS A 10 14.64 0.49 0.53
CA LYS A 10 13.26 0.77 0.92
C LYS A 10 12.42 -0.50 1.01
N LEU A 11 11.58 -0.54 2.04
CA LEU A 11 10.51 -1.52 2.16
C LEU A 11 9.46 -1.25 1.09
N LEU A 12 9.12 -2.26 0.30
CA LEU A 12 7.99 -2.23 -0.61
C LEU A 12 6.74 -2.63 0.16
N VAL A 13 5.77 -1.73 0.20
CA VAL A 13 4.40 -2.00 0.63
C VAL A 13 3.58 -2.33 -0.60
N MET A 14 3.15 -3.59 -0.71
CA MET A 14 2.25 -4.05 -1.76
C MET A 14 0.84 -4.17 -1.18
N PHE A 15 -0.06 -3.36 -1.72
CA PHE A 15 -1.46 -3.34 -1.32
C PHE A 15 -2.32 -3.79 -2.49
N ARG A 16 -3.11 -4.85 -2.28
CA ARG A 16 -3.92 -5.51 -3.31
C ARG A 16 -5.39 -5.27 -3.02
N ILE A 17 -6.07 -4.52 -3.89
CA ILE A 17 -7.46 -4.10 -3.69
C ILE A 17 -8.39 -5.08 -4.39
N GLU A 18 -9.34 -5.66 -3.65
CA GLU A 18 -10.39 -6.46 -4.28
C GLU A 18 -11.32 -5.59 -5.13
N PRO A 19 -11.76 -6.06 -6.31
CA PRO A 19 -12.78 -5.36 -7.08
C PRO A 19 -14.05 -5.10 -6.27
N GLY A 20 -14.44 -6.03 -5.39
CA GLY A 20 -15.64 -5.90 -4.57
C GLY A 20 -15.64 -4.70 -3.62
N CYS A 21 -14.46 -4.16 -3.25
CA CYS A 21 -14.36 -2.95 -2.44
C CYS A 21 -14.90 -1.71 -3.16
N LEU A 22 -14.98 -1.73 -4.49
CA LEU A 22 -15.46 -0.63 -5.33
C LEU A 22 -16.94 -0.80 -5.73
N GLY A 23 -17.66 -1.71 -5.07
CA GLY A 23 -19.07 -1.98 -5.34
C GLY A 23 -19.31 -2.98 -6.50
N PRO A 24 -20.56 -3.12 -6.96
CA PRO A 24 -20.97 -4.17 -7.91
C PRO A 24 -20.25 -4.14 -9.26
N GLN A 25 -19.85 -2.95 -9.71
CA GLN A 25 -19.13 -2.71 -10.96
C GLN A 25 -17.61 -2.61 -10.75
N GLY A 26 -17.12 -2.95 -9.55
CA GLY A 26 -15.73 -2.69 -9.20
C GLY A 26 -14.69 -3.40 -10.09
N ALA A 27 -15.07 -4.49 -10.77
CA ALA A 27 -14.22 -5.16 -11.76
C ALA A 27 -13.88 -4.24 -12.96
N ASP A 28 -14.77 -3.32 -13.30
CA ASP A 28 -14.57 -2.35 -14.40
C ASP A 28 -13.64 -1.20 -13.98
N TYR A 29 -13.56 -0.91 -12.67
CA TYR A 29 -12.85 0.26 -12.13
C TYR A 29 -11.51 -0.06 -11.46
N VAL A 30 -11.30 -1.29 -10.98
CA VAL A 30 -10.19 -1.62 -10.06
C VAL A 30 -8.80 -1.30 -10.61
N GLU A 31 -8.56 -1.49 -11.91
CA GLU A 31 -7.28 -1.18 -12.55
C GLU A 31 -6.98 0.32 -12.54
N GLU A 32 -7.98 1.13 -12.89
CA GLU A 32 -7.87 2.58 -12.88
C GLU A 32 -7.76 3.11 -11.44
N PHE A 33 -8.54 2.54 -10.53
CA PHE A 33 -8.49 2.85 -9.11
C PHE A 33 -7.10 2.59 -8.51
N CYS A 34 -6.49 1.43 -8.82
CA CYS A 34 -5.13 1.14 -8.37
C CYS A 34 -4.11 2.18 -8.87
N THR A 35 -4.27 2.65 -10.10
CA THR A 35 -3.43 3.73 -10.65
C THR A 35 -3.64 5.04 -9.89
N PHE A 36 -4.89 5.41 -9.62
CA PHE A 36 -5.25 6.59 -8.82
C PHE A 36 -4.69 6.53 -7.39
N ALA A 37 -4.96 5.44 -6.66
CA ALA A 37 -4.51 5.25 -5.28
C ALA A 37 -2.97 5.27 -5.18
N LYS A 38 -2.27 4.66 -6.15
CA LYS A 38 -0.80 4.73 -6.22
C LYS A 38 -0.29 6.17 -6.33
N GLN A 39 -0.97 7.03 -7.08
CA GLN A 39 -0.56 8.44 -7.21
C GLN A 39 -0.72 9.22 -5.90
N LYS A 40 -1.75 8.90 -5.10
CA LYS A 40 -1.98 9.48 -3.77
C LYS A 40 -0.93 9.02 -2.75
N LEU A 41 -0.60 7.73 -2.77
CA LEU A 41 0.34 7.12 -1.80
C LEU A 41 1.82 7.32 -2.15
N LYS A 42 2.20 7.64 -3.39
CA LYS A 42 3.61 7.63 -3.86
C LYS A 42 4.60 8.38 -2.96
N ASN A 43 4.16 9.42 -2.27
CA ASN A 43 4.98 10.26 -1.39
C ASN A 43 4.82 9.93 0.11
N HIS A 44 3.80 9.17 0.48
CA HIS A 44 3.54 8.79 1.87
C HIS A 44 4.70 7.90 2.37
N HIS A 45 5.39 8.37 3.42
CA HIS A 45 6.66 7.83 3.91
C HIS A 45 7.71 7.56 2.81
N GLY A 46 7.70 8.36 1.73
CA GLY A 46 8.51 8.12 0.53
C GLY A 46 10.03 8.21 0.76
N HIS A 47 10.50 8.59 1.94
CA HIS A 47 11.91 8.55 2.30
C HIS A 47 12.38 7.10 2.63
N CYS A 48 11.51 6.24 3.17
CA CYS A 48 11.83 4.87 3.59
C CYS A 48 10.93 3.79 2.96
N LEU A 49 9.76 4.13 2.44
CA LEU A 49 8.84 3.21 1.78
C LEU A 49 8.80 3.40 0.26
N ARG A 50 8.37 2.36 -0.44
CA ARG A 50 7.91 2.41 -1.82
C ARG A 50 6.59 1.65 -1.95
N TRP A 51 5.79 2.01 -2.93
CA TRP A 51 4.42 1.51 -3.06
C TRP A 51 4.19 0.70 -4.33
N SER A 52 3.44 -0.40 -4.21
CA SER A 52 2.85 -1.14 -5.32
C SER A 52 1.37 -1.39 -5.03
N ILE A 53 0.50 -0.74 -5.78
CA ILE A 53 -0.95 -0.93 -5.68
C ILE A 53 -1.41 -1.75 -6.88
N LYS A 54 -2.16 -2.83 -6.65
CA LYS A 54 -2.61 -3.76 -7.69
C LYS A 54 -4.02 -4.29 -7.41
N PRO A 55 -4.77 -4.73 -8.42
CA PRO A 55 -6.00 -5.48 -8.18
C PRO A 55 -5.71 -6.83 -7.51
N ARG A 56 -6.65 -7.27 -6.67
CA ARG A 56 -6.69 -8.59 -6.05
C ARG A 56 -7.79 -9.45 -6.68
N TYR A 57 -7.49 -10.04 -7.83
CA TYR A 57 -8.38 -11.03 -8.45
C TYR A 57 -8.22 -12.43 -7.83
N ASP A 58 -6.99 -12.75 -7.40
CA ASP A 58 -6.68 -13.99 -6.70
C ASP A 58 -6.73 -13.76 -5.18
N LYS A 59 -7.78 -14.27 -4.54
CA LYS A 59 -7.98 -14.16 -3.09
C LYS A 59 -7.05 -15.06 -2.26
N SER A 60 -6.21 -15.88 -2.89
CA SER A 60 -5.15 -16.62 -2.17
C SER A 60 -3.96 -15.73 -1.82
N LEU A 61 -3.74 -14.64 -2.58
CA LEU A 61 -2.69 -13.66 -2.29
C LEU A 61 -3.12 -12.75 -1.15
N PRO A 62 -2.23 -12.34 -0.23
CA PRO A 62 -2.59 -11.43 0.85
C PRO A 62 -2.92 -10.02 0.31
N GLU A 63 -3.85 -9.34 0.99
CA GLU A 63 -4.19 -7.94 0.72
C GLU A 63 -2.98 -7.02 0.92
N LEU A 64 -2.30 -7.16 2.06
CA LEU A 64 -1.09 -6.43 2.38
C LEU A 64 0.12 -7.36 2.41
N GLU A 65 1.18 -6.98 1.70
CA GLU A 65 2.43 -7.73 1.64
C GLU A 65 3.62 -6.78 1.67
N PHE A 66 4.67 -7.20 2.37
CA PHE A 66 5.90 -6.44 2.50
C PHE A 66 7.06 -7.13 1.79
N GLN A 67 7.90 -6.36 1.09
CA GLN A 67 9.08 -6.92 0.44
C GLN A 67 10.33 -6.05 0.61
N ILE A 68 11.50 -6.69 0.69
CA ILE A 68 12.81 -6.05 0.60
C ILE A 68 13.60 -6.78 -0.49
N LYS A 69 14.18 -6.02 -1.45
CA LYS A 69 14.98 -6.59 -2.56
C LYS A 69 14.28 -7.76 -3.30
N ASN A 70 12.96 -7.68 -3.47
CA ASN A 70 12.10 -8.69 -4.12
C ASN A 70 11.88 -9.98 -3.31
N SER A 71 12.31 -10.01 -2.04
CA SER A 71 11.96 -11.07 -1.11
C SER A 71 10.82 -10.60 -0.22
N VAL A 72 9.76 -11.41 -0.13
CA VAL A 72 8.68 -11.21 0.84
C VAL A 72 9.26 -11.31 2.26
N VAL A 73 8.86 -10.40 3.13
CA VAL A 73 9.23 -10.39 4.55
C VAL A 73 7.98 -10.54 5.41
N SER A 74 8.14 -11.14 6.59
CA SER A 74 7.06 -11.22 7.57
C SER A 74 6.64 -9.83 8.05
N ARG A 75 5.39 -9.70 8.52
CA ARG A 75 4.90 -8.49 9.20
C ARG A 75 5.82 -8.06 10.34
N GLU A 76 6.31 -9.00 11.14
CA GLU A 76 7.26 -8.71 12.24
C GLU A 76 8.56 -8.06 11.74
N ASN A 77 9.11 -8.54 10.61
CA ASN A 77 10.32 -7.95 10.03
C ASN A 77 10.03 -6.59 9.36
N ALA A 78 8.84 -6.40 8.80
CA ALA A 78 8.37 -5.11 8.33
C ALA A 78 8.23 -4.11 9.49
N ALA A 79 7.67 -4.55 10.63
CA ALA A 79 7.53 -3.74 11.84
C ALA A 79 8.90 -3.27 12.35
N LYS A 80 9.87 -4.18 12.50
CA LYS A 80 11.26 -3.84 12.84
C LYS A 80 11.92 -2.89 11.84
N TYR A 81 11.54 -2.98 10.57
CA TYR A 81 12.04 -2.04 9.55
C TYR A 81 11.46 -0.64 9.77
N MET A 82 10.14 -0.56 9.96
CA MET A 82 9.34 0.67 10.08
C MET A 82 9.64 1.42 11.39
N ASP A 83 9.86 0.70 12.49
CA ASP A 83 10.23 1.24 13.81
C ASP A 83 11.51 2.11 13.76
N ARG A 84 12.45 1.78 12.85
CA ARG A 84 13.67 2.61 12.63
C ARG A 84 13.40 3.99 12.03
N PHE A 85 12.17 4.22 11.59
CA PHE A 85 11.68 5.49 11.04
C PHE A 85 10.53 6.05 11.88
N ASP A 86 10.36 5.57 13.12
CA ASP A 86 9.29 5.99 14.02
C ASP A 86 7.88 5.76 13.43
N ILE A 87 7.74 4.71 12.61
CA ILE A 87 6.45 4.28 12.03
C ILE A 87 6.01 3.03 12.77
N ASP A 88 4.95 3.16 13.56
CA ASP A 88 4.25 2.02 14.15
C ASP A 88 3.45 1.28 13.08
N ILE A 89 3.62 -0.05 12.99
CA ILE A 89 3.00 -0.84 11.92
C ILE A 89 1.50 -1.00 12.12
N ASP A 90 1.02 -1.08 13.37
CA ASP A 90 -0.40 -1.25 13.66
C ASP A 90 -1.16 0.02 13.25
N THR A 91 -0.68 1.19 13.69
CA THR A 91 -1.19 2.51 13.29
C THR A 91 -1.11 2.75 11.78
N PHE A 92 -0.02 2.30 11.14
CA PHE A 92 0.15 2.43 9.69
C PHE A 92 -0.86 1.58 8.91
N GLU A 93 -1.13 0.35 9.34
CA GLU A 93 -2.11 -0.54 8.70
C GLU A 93 -3.53 0.00 8.87
N GLU A 94 -3.90 0.45 10.07
CA GLU A 94 -5.19 1.11 10.33
C GLU A 94 -5.39 2.34 9.45
N GLY A 95 -4.39 3.24 9.39
CA GLY A 95 -4.45 4.44 8.55
C GLY A 95 -4.51 4.14 7.04
N LEU A 96 -4.04 2.97 6.60
CA LEU A 96 -4.16 2.54 5.20
C LEU A 96 -5.60 2.13 4.85
N GLU A 97 -6.29 1.45 5.75
CA GLU A 97 -7.69 1.09 5.57
C GLU A 97 -8.59 2.34 5.53
N GLU A 98 -8.35 3.30 6.43
CA GLU A 98 -9.04 4.60 6.41
C GLU A 98 -8.76 5.36 5.10
N SER A 99 -7.49 5.44 4.69
CA SER A 99 -7.11 6.09 3.43
C SER A 99 -7.76 5.42 2.22
N LEU A 100 -7.97 4.11 2.24
CA LEU A 100 -8.63 3.40 1.15
C LEU A 100 -10.08 3.87 0.99
N ALA A 101 -10.83 4.00 2.08
CA ALA A 101 -12.20 4.49 2.04
C ALA A 101 -12.26 5.91 1.43
N ASP A 102 -11.42 6.83 1.91
CA ASP A 102 -11.33 8.19 1.37
C ASP A 102 -10.96 8.21 -0.12
N PHE A 103 -10.09 7.30 -0.55
CA PHE A 103 -9.71 7.20 -1.97
C PHE A 103 -10.85 6.69 -2.83
N ILE A 104 -11.69 5.77 -2.33
CA ILE A 104 -12.85 5.26 -3.06
C ILE A 104 -13.83 6.40 -3.34
N ASP A 105 -14.18 7.17 -2.32
CA ASP A 105 -15.07 8.32 -2.46
C ASP A 105 -14.49 9.34 -3.45
N ALA A 106 -13.24 9.74 -3.24
CA ALA A 106 -12.55 10.69 -4.12
C ALA A 106 -12.39 10.18 -5.57
N PHE A 107 -12.37 8.86 -5.80
CA PHE A 107 -12.29 8.28 -7.13
C PHE A 107 -13.62 8.33 -7.88
N PHE A 108 -14.75 8.25 -7.19
CA PHE A 108 -16.07 8.32 -7.82
C PHE A 108 -16.60 9.75 -7.94
N GLU A 109 -16.05 10.70 -7.18
CA GLU A 109 -16.37 12.14 -7.26
C GLU A 109 -15.58 12.92 -8.33
N ARG A 110 -14.52 12.32 -8.89
CA ARG A 110 -13.57 13.01 -9.78
C ARG A 110 -14.10 13.36 -11.17
#